data_AF-A0A3C0DTF2-F1
#
_entry.id   AF-A0A3C0DTF2-F1
#
_cell.length_a   1.000
_cell.length_b   1.000
_cell.length_c   1.000
_cell.angle_alpha   90.00
_cell.angle_beta   90.00
_cell.angle_gamma   90.00
#
_symmetry.space_group_name_H-M   'P 1'
#
loop_
_entity.id
_entity.type
_entity.pdbx_description
1 polymer ?
#
loop_
_entity_poly.entity_id
_entity_poly.type
_entity_poly.pdbx_seq_one_letter_code
_entity_poly.pdbx_strand_id
1 'polypeptide(L)'
;MQLSLSVRIAEEFLSKEKASMPIEELAGLAKRCGYESLCMRASQVGVQSSPDEIQSVVKCLAKNDLSVSMVTGDFDTVYNNENGPSVLRGITPYLRLA
;
A
#
# COMPACT_ATOMS: atom_id res chain seq x y z
N MET A 1 13.49 16.41 6.33
CA MET A 1 13.53 14.95 6.10
C MET A 1 12.13 14.54 5.72
N GLN A 2 11.94 13.80 4.63
CA GLN A 2 10.61 13.33 4.25
C GLN A 2 10.18 12.20 5.18
N LEU A 3 9.07 12.39 5.90
CA LEU A 3 8.52 11.35 6.77
C LEU A 3 7.55 10.47 5.98
N SER A 4 7.77 9.16 6.03
CA SER A 4 6.89 8.17 5.42
C SER A 4 6.19 7.32 6.47
N LEU A 5 4.86 7.22 6.38
CA LEU A 5 4.07 6.33 7.23
C LEU A 5 3.89 4.96 6.57
N SER A 6 4.19 3.88 7.29
CA SER A 6 3.88 2.53 6.82
C SER A 6 2.41 2.22 7.01
N VAL A 7 1.72 1.76 5.96
CA VAL A 7 0.29 1.40 6.06
C VAL A 7 0.04 0.18 6.94
N ARG A 8 1.09 -0.53 7.37
CA ARG A 8 1.01 -1.60 8.35
C ARG A 8 0.34 -1.17 9.67
N ILE A 9 0.43 0.10 10.05
CA ILE A 9 -0.27 0.61 11.24
C ILE A 9 -1.80 0.47 11.15
N ALA A 10 -2.32 0.33 9.92
CA ALA A 10 -3.73 0.17 9.60
C ALA A 10 -4.10 -1.26 9.16
N GLU A 11 -3.26 -2.26 9.43
CA GLU A 11 -3.59 -3.67 9.22
C GLU A 11 -4.35 -4.23 10.43
N GLU A 12 -5.06 -5.34 10.27
CA GLU A 12 -5.63 -6.10 11.39
C GLU A 12 -4.52 -6.77 12.22
N PHE A 13 -4.76 -6.93 13.53
CA PHE A 13 -3.74 -7.49 14.44
C PHE A 13 -3.26 -8.89 14.05
N LEU A 14 -4.15 -9.73 13.52
CA LEU A 14 -3.87 -11.12 13.14
C LEU A 14 -3.79 -11.34 11.63
N SER A 15 -3.91 -10.30 10.81
CA SER A 15 -3.90 -10.42 9.35
C SER A 15 -3.17 -9.26 8.70
N LYS A 16 -2.20 -9.58 7.84
CA LYS A 16 -1.51 -8.60 7.00
C LYS A 16 -2.22 -8.40 5.65
N GLU A 17 -3.34 -9.08 5.43
CA GLU A 17 -4.10 -8.98 4.18
C GLU A 17 -5.28 -8.02 4.29
N LYS A 18 -5.71 -7.74 5.53
CA LYS A 18 -6.90 -6.93 5.80
C LYS A 18 -6.52 -5.63 6.46
N ALA A 19 -7.02 -4.54 5.91
CA ALA A 19 -6.96 -3.24 6.53
C ALA A 19 -8.01 -3.13 7.65
N SER A 20 -7.58 -2.70 8.83
CA SER A 20 -8.46 -2.28 9.92
C SER A 20 -8.95 -0.84 9.76
N MET A 21 -8.28 -0.04 8.92
CA MET A 21 -8.65 1.32 8.56
C MET A 21 -8.54 1.53 7.04
N PRO A 22 -9.59 2.06 6.38
CA PRO A 22 -9.54 2.35 4.94
C PRO A 22 -8.46 3.36 4.56
N ILE A 23 -7.96 3.28 3.33
CA ILE A 23 -6.89 4.14 2.84
C ILE A 23 -7.25 5.62 2.89
N GLU A 24 -8.53 5.98 2.69
CA GLU A 24 -9.00 7.36 2.74
C GLU A 24 -8.85 7.98 4.13
N GLU A 25 -9.18 7.22 5.16
CA GLU A 25 -9.05 7.66 6.54
C GLU A 25 -7.58 7.76 6.94
N LEU A 26 -6.78 6.74 6.58
CA LEU A 26 -5.35 6.70 6.87
C LEU A 26 -4.59 7.83 6.16
N ALA A 27 -4.86 8.08 4.89
CA ALA A 27 -4.23 9.16 4.12
C ALA A 27 -4.57 10.53 4.73
N GLY A 28 -5.84 10.75 5.12
CA GLY A 28 -6.24 11.96 5.82
C GLY A 28 -5.51 12.14 7.15
N LEU A 29 -5.35 11.07 7.92
CA LEU A 29 -4.61 11.10 9.19
C LEU A 29 -3.12 11.39 8.95
N ALA A 30 -2.49 10.71 8.00
CA ALA A 30 -1.08 10.88 7.67
C ALA A 30 -0.77 12.35 7.29
N LYS A 31 -1.61 12.96 6.44
CA LYS A 31 -1.46 14.36 6.06
C LYS A 31 -1.60 15.30 7.26
N ARG A 32 -2.62 15.09 8.12
CA ARG A 32 -2.81 15.89 9.34
C ARG A 32 -1.64 15.78 10.31
N CYS A 33 -0.98 14.61 10.36
CA CYS A 33 0.19 14.36 11.18
C CYS A 33 1.51 14.84 10.55
N GLY A 34 1.48 15.44 9.36
CA GLY A 34 2.66 16.00 8.69
C GLY A 34 3.54 14.98 7.96
N TYR A 35 3.02 13.78 7.64
CA TYR A 35 3.71 12.86 6.74
C TYR A 35 3.61 13.34 5.29
N GLU A 36 4.63 13.02 4.50
CA GLU A 36 4.76 13.41 3.09
C GLU A 36 4.53 12.23 2.14
N SER A 37 4.61 11.00 2.66
CA SER A 37 4.47 9.80 1.86
C SER A 37 3.93 8.61 2.65
N LEU A 38 3.43 7.60 1.92
CA LEU A 38 3.06 6.30 2.45
C LEU A 38 3.96 5.19 1.91
N CYS A 39 4.31 4.24 2.78
CA CYS A 39 4.89 2.96 2.39
C CYS A 39 3.74 1.95 2.30
N MET A 40 3.38 1.63 1.07
CA MET A 40 2.16 0.92 0.68
C MET A 40 2.33 -0.60 0.72
N ARG A 41 1.22 -1.29 0.99
CA ARG A 41 1.13 -2.76 1.05
C ARG A 41 -0.18 -3.24 0.41
N ALA A 42 -0.17 -4.49 -0.02
CA ALA A 42 -1.29 -5.20 -0.61
C ALA A 42 -2.58 -5.18 0.22
N SER A 43 -2.49 -4.98 1.54
CA SER A 43 -3.64 -4.82 2.45
C SER A 43 -4.51 -3.59 2.14
N GLN A 44 -3.92 -2.55 1.53
CA GLN A 44 -4.63 -1.36 1.08
C GLN A 44 -4.88 -1.41 -0.44
N VAL A 45 -3.85 -1.75 -1.20
CA VAL A 45 -3.92 -1.94 -2.66
C VAL A 45 -2.75 -2.81 -3.11
N GLY A 46 -3.02 -3.81 -3.95
CA GLY A 46 -2.00 -4.76 -4.43
C GLY A 46 -2.25 -5.23 -5.85
N VAL A 47 -1.47 -6.22 -6.29
CA VAL A 47 -1.58 -6.80 -7.64
C VAL A 47 -2.87 -7.58 -7.85
N GLN A 48 -3.55 -7.95 -6.76
CA GLN A 48 -4.88 -8.56 -6.76
C GLN A 48 -6.01 -7.53 -6.93
N SER A 49 -5.74 -6.22 -6.79
CA SER A 49 -6.74 -5.17 -6.92
C SER A 49 -7.08 -4.91 -8.39
N SER A 50 -8.33 -4.55 -8.63
CA SER A 50 -8.79 -4.10 -9.95
C SER A 50 -8.17 -2.74 -10.32
N PRO A 51 -8.10 -2.42 -11.63
CA PRO A 51 -7.62 -1.10 -12.08
C PRO A 51 -8.39 0.08 -11.48
N ASP A 52 -9.70 -0.07 -11.27
CA ASP A 52 -10.55 0.96 -10.68
C ASP A 52 -10.23 1.21 -9.20
N GLU A 53 -9.96 0.15 -8.44
CA GLU A 53 -9.51 0.26 -7.04
C GLU A 53 -8.15 0.96 -6.96
N ILE A 54 -7.19 0.56 -7.80
CA ILE A 54 -5.86 1.21 -7.86
C ILE A 54 -6.03 2.70 -8.18
N GLN A 55 -6.85 3.03 -9.19
CA GLN A 55 -7.08 4.41 -9.58
C GLN A 55 -7.78 5.23 -8.48
N SER A 56 -8.67 4.62 -7.71
CA SER A 56 -9.30 5.25 -6.54
C SER A 56 -8.27 5.61 -5.48
N VAL A 57 -7.37 4.67 -5.15
CA VAL A 57 -6.28 4.91 -4.19
C VAL A 57 -5.36 6.02 -4.67
N VAL A 58 -4.94 6.00 -5.94
CA VAL A 58 -4.10 7.07 -6.53
C VAL A 58 -4.77 8.45 -6.39
N LYS A 59 -6.07 8.54 -6.69
CA LYS A 59 -6.83 9.79 -6.51
C LYS A 59 -6.89 10.23 -5.04
N CYS A 60 -7.07 9.28 -4.12
CA CYS A 60 -7.07 9.55 -2.69
C CYS A 60 -5.74 10.12 -2.20
N LEU A 61 -4.62 9.51 -2.59
CA LEU A 61 -3.29 9.97 -2.20
C LEU A 61 -2.98 11.35 -2.79
N ALA A 62 -3.31 11.57 -4.06
CA ALA A 62 -3.17 12.87 -4.72
C ALA A 62 -3.99 13.96 -4.01
N LYS A 63 -5.23 13.66 -3.61
CA LYS A 63 -6.09 14.59 -2.85
C LYS A 63 -5.48 14.98 -1.50
N ASN A 64 -4.74 14.08 -0.87
CA ASN A 64 -4.08 14.32 0.42
C ASN A 64 -2.65 14.83 0.28
N ASP A 65 -2.17 15.08 -0.94
CA ASP A 65 -0.79 15.53 -1.22
C ASP A 65 0.22 14.61 -0.51
N LEU A 66 0.05 13.30 -0.76
CA LEU A 66 0.89 12.21 -0.28
C LEU A 66 1.49 11.47 -1.47
N SER A 67 2.80 11.27 -1.44
CA SER A 67 3.49 10.39 -2.40
C SER A 67 3.55 8.95 -1.90
N VAL A 68 3.99 8.02 -2.75
CA VAL A 68 4.30 6.64 -2.36
C VAL A 68 5.82 6.48 -2.30
N SER A 69 6.35 6.08 -1.15
CA SER A 69 7.80 5.89 -0.95
C SER A 69 8.27 4.48 -1.25
N MET A 70 7.37 3.50 -1.11
CA MET A 70 7.60 2.08 -1.38
C MET A 70 6.25 1.41 -1.61
N VAL A 71 6.22 0.39 -2.45
CA VAL A 71 5.06 -0.50 -2.61
C VAL A 71 5.48 -1.95 -2.44
N THR A 72 4.76 -2.69 -1.58
CA THR A 72 4.82 -4.16 -1.55
C THR A 72 3.49 -4.70 -2.08
N GLY A 73 3.51 -5.19 -3.32
CA GLY A 73 2.30 -5.41 -4.11
C GLY A 73 1.53 -6.70 -3.83
N ASP A 74 2.10 -7.65 -3.10
CA ASP A 74 1.43 -8.92 -2.77
C ASP A 74 1.53 -9.30 -1.29
N PHE A 75 0.86 -10.38 -0.92
CA PHE A 75 0.85 -10.88 0.46
C PHE A 75 2.05 -11.79 0.76
N ASP A 76 2.49 -12.60 -0.21
CA ASP A 76 3.60 -13.55 0.00
C ASP A 76 4.91 -12.85 0.40
N THR A 77 5.20 -11.69 -0.21
CA THR A 77 6.35 -10.85 0.15
C THR A 77 6.19 -10.28 1.56
N VAL A 78 4.98 -9.85 1.93
CA VAL A 78 4.65 -9.30 3.25
C VAL A 78 4.73 -10.36 4.36
N TYR A 79 4.38 -11.61 4.04
CA TYR A 79 4.53 -12.76 4.93
C TYR A 79 5.94 -13.32 4.96
N ASN A 80 6.78 -12.97 3.98
CA ASN A 80 8.15 -13.49 3.84
C ASN A 80 8.16 -15.03 3.83
N ASN A 81 7.25 -15.62 3.05
CA ASN A 81 7.10 -17.06 2.92
C ASN A 81 7.87 -17.61 1.71
N GLU A 82 7.77 -18.91 1.47
CA GLU A 82 8.45 -19.60 0.36
C GLU A 82 8.04 -19.08 -1.03
N ASN A 83 6.84 -18.51 -1.15
CA ASN A 83 6.31 -17.94 -2.38
C ASN A 83 6.74 -16.48 -2.60
N GLY A 84 7.30 -15.80 -1.59
CA GLY A 84 7.73 -14.40 -1.70
C GLY A 84 8.59 -14.08 -2.93
N PRO A 85 9.58 -14.93 -3.30
CA PRO A 85 10.38 -14.72 -4.53
C PRO A 85 9.59 -14.79 -5.84
N SER A 86 8.33 -15.27 -5.83
CA SER A 86 7.48 -15.36 -7.02
C SER A 86 7.18 -13.98 -7.62
N VAL A 87 7.27 -12.91 -6.83
CA VAL A 87 7.20 -11.52 -7.32
C VAL A 87 8.19 -11.23 -8.45
N LEU A 88 9.33 -11.94 -8.48
CA LEU A 88 10.38 -11.78 -9.50
C LEU A 88 10.04 -12.48 -10.83
N ARG A 89 8.96 -13.27 -10.87
CA ARG A 89 8.49 -14.00 -12.05
C ARG A 89 7.22 -13.33 -12.57
N GLY A 90 7.24 -12.88 -13.83
CA GLY A 90 6.08 -12.20 -14.40
C GLY A 90 5.79 -10.85 -13.73
N ILE A 91 6.81 -10.00 -13.63
CA ILE A 91 6.82 -8.74 -12.85
C ILE A 91 5.84 -7.65 -13.31
N THR A 92 5.19 -7.80 -14.48
CA THR A 92 4.35 -6.75 -15.09
C THR A 92 3.24 -6.22 -14.17
N PRO A 93 2.49 -7.03 -13.39
CA PRO A 93 1.48 -6.49 -12.47
C PRO A 93 2.08 -5.56 -11.41
N TYR A 94 3.26 -5.88 -10.91
CA TYR A 94 3.97 -5.06 -9.92
C TYR A 94 4.50 -3.76 -10.54
N LEU A 95 4.99 -3.81 -11.79
CA LEU A 95 5.40 -2.61 -12.53
C LEU A 95 4.23 -1.68 -12.87
N ARG A 96 3.01 -2.21 -13.01
CA ARG A 96 1.80 -1.41 -13.24
C ARG A 96 1.25 -0.79 -11.95
N LEU A 97 1.56 -1.41 -10.81
CA LEU A 97 1.17 -0.93 -9.48
C LEU A 97 2.10 0.18 -8.97
N ALA A 98 3.39 0.12 -9.33
CA ALA A 98 4.42 1.11 -8.97
C ALA A 98 4.35 2.37 -9.86
#